data_AF-A0A961I5P0-F1
#
_entry.id   AF-A0A961I5P0-F1
#
_cell.length_a   1.000
_cell.length_b   1.000
_cell.length_c   1.000
_cell.angle_alpha   90.00
_cell.angle_beta   90.00
_cell.angle_gamma   90.00
#
_symmetry.space_group_name_H-M   'P 1'
#
loop_
_entity.id
_entity.type
_entity.pdbx_description
1 polymer ?
#
loop_
_entity_poly.entity_id
_entity_poly.type
_entity_poly.pdbx_seq_one_letter_code
_entity_poly.pdbx_strand_id
1 'polypeptide(L)'
;WTMGCAIMSFVGAGFLGFAHTWPQVNQWTHGTLVTAMHGHMAFWGAYAMLVFAVITYALPMLTGRKLWNNTTGYLAFWTANIGFTGMTGALAVAGISQVYLERKAGLDFLMVQREIEVHFVGMLLAAGLFTFGILLFIYNFIRFGLPSDEALIPADLEGEAELEHLERRTV
;
A
#
# COMPACT_ATOMS: atom_id res chain seq x y z
N TRP A 1 -5.05 6.68 -5.64
CA TRP A 1 -4.18 6.91 -4.48
C TRP A 1 -4.78 7.86 -3.44
N THR A 2 -5.12 9.11 -3.76
CA THR A 2 -5.66 10.09 -2.79
C THR A 2 -6.91 9.59 -2.02
N MET A 3 -7.90 9.06 -2.74
CA MET A 3 -9.10 8.49 -2.09
C MET A 3 -8.76 7.30 -1.19
N GLY A 4 -7.87 6.42 -1.67
CA GLY A 4 -7.38 5.30 -0.87
C GLY A 4 -6.64 5.75 0.38
N CYS A 5 -5.83 6.81 0.31
CA CYS A 5 -5.14 7.40 1.45
C CYS A 5 -6.14 7.84 2.53
N ALA A 6 -7.21 8.57 2.17
CA ALA A 6 -8.23 9.00 3.12
C ALA A 6 -8.89 7.81 3.84
N ILE A 7 -9.28 6.78 3.09
CA ILE A 7 -9.95 5.59 3.65
C ILE A 7 -8.98 4.79 4.54
N MET A 8 -7.78 4.48 4.04
CA MET A 8 -6.81 3.65 4.75
C MET A 8 -6.23 4.38 5.97
N SER A 9 -6.07 5.71 5.91
CA SER A 9 -5.69 6.54 7.06
C SER A 9 -6.80 6.56 8.12
N PHE A 10 -8.06 6.71 7.72
CA PHE A 10 -9.18 6.61 8.65
C PHE A 10 -9.22 5.25 9.35
N VAL A 11 -9.06 4.14 8.62
CA VAL A 11 -9.05 2.79 9.21
C VAL A 11 -7.82 2.57 10.09
N GLY A 12 -6.62 2.87 9.58
CA GLY A 12 -5.36 2.62 10.27
C GLY A 12 -5.15 3.54 11.46
N ALA A 13 -5.15 4.85 11.24
CA ALA A 13 -4.89 5.84 12.28
C ALA A 13 -6.13 6.09 13.15
N GLY A 14 -7.31 6.21 12.54
CA GLY A 14 -8.56 6.49 13.25
C GLY A 14 -9.08 5.26 13.99
N PHE A 15 -9.63 4.28 13.26
CA PHE A 15 -10.34 3.15 13.85
C PHE A 15 -9.43 2.23 14.68
N LEU A 16 -8.35 1.72 14.08
CA LEU A 16 -7.44 0.81 14.78
C LEU A 16 -6.66 1.54 15.90
N GLY A 17 -6.29 2.80 15.69
CA GLY A 17 -5.66 3.64 16.71
C GLY A 17 -6.56 3.85 17.92
N PHE A 18 -7.82 4.21 17.67
CA PHE A 18 -8.81 4.39 18.73
C PHE A 18 -9.05 3.09 19.51
N ALA A 19 -9.05 1.94 18.83
CA ALA A 19 -9.34 0.64 19.47
C ALA A 19 -8.38 0.26 20.61
N HIS A 20 -7.14 0.76 20.61
CA HIS A 20 -6.14 0.44 21.65
C HIS A 20 -5.53 1.65 22.34
N THR A 21 -6.11 2.85 22.17
CA THR A 21 -5.64 4.07 22.88
C THR A 21 -6.20 4.19 24.30
N TRP A 22 -7.34 3.53 24.59
CA TRP A 22 -7.97 3.58 25.90
C TRP A 22 -7.07 2.91 26.95
N PRO A 23 -6.79 3.54 28.11
CA PRO A 23 -5.91 2.96 29.13
C PRO A 23 -6.31 1.54 29.56
N GLN A 24 -7.62 1.28 29.65
CA GLN A 24 -8.19 0.00 30.04
C GLN A 24 -7.93 -1.11 29.02
N VAL A 25 -7.73 -0.76 27.75
CA VAL A 25 -7.36 -1.69 26.68
C VAL A 25 -5.85 -1.75 26.52
N ASN A 26 -5.19 -0.58 26.51
CA ASN A 26 -3.75 -0.46 26.29
C ASN A 26 -2.92 -1.21 27.34
N GLN A 27 -3.37 -1.30 28.59
CA GLN A 27 -2.69 -2.13 29.61
C GLN A 27 -2.48 -3.59 29.18
N TRP A 28 -3.34 -4.11 28.29
CA TRP A 28 -3.27 -5.48 27.75
C TRP A 28 -2.60 -5.53 26.37
N THR A 29 -2.85 -4.54 25.52
CA THR A 29 -2.38 -4.54 24.13
C THR A 29 -1.01 -3.89 23.94
N HIS A 30 -0.48 -3.18 24.95
CA HIS A 30 0.79 -2.50 24.84
C HIS A 30 1.95 -3.46 24.57
N GLY A 31 2.77 -3.16 23.56
CA GLY A 31 3.91 -3.99 23.19
C GLY A 31 3.55 -5.33 22.56
N THR A 32 2.34 -5.46 21.99
CA THR A 32 1.88 -6.68 21.29
C THR A 32 1.77 -6.45 19.79
N LEU A 33 1.47 -7.52 19.04
CA LEU A 33 1.23 -7.43 17.59
C LEU A 33 0.00 -6.55 17.23
N VAL A 34 -0.87 -6.20 18.19
CA VAL A 34 -1.94 -5.20 17.97
C VAL A 34 -1.35 -3.82 17.67
N THR A 35 -0.28 -3.43 18.37
CA THR A 35 0.44 -2.18 18.08
C THR A 35 1.09 -2.25 16.69
N ALA A 36 1.67 -3.40 16.32
CA ALA A 36 2.26 -3.59 15.00
C ALA A 36 1.21 -3.49 13.88
N MET A 37 0.04 -4.13 14.05
CA MET A 37 -1.09 -4.03 13.12
C MET A 37 -1.46 -2.56 12.86
N HIS A 38 -1.72 -1.80 13.94
CA HIS A 38 -2.08 -0.39 13.83
C HIS A 38 -0.97 0.42 13.17
N GLY A 39 0.26 0.30 13.67
CA GLY A 39 1.39 1.11 13.19
C GLY A 39 1.64 0.95 11.69
N HIS A 40 1.61 -0.29 11.19
CA HIS A 40 1.76 -0.55 9.75
C HIS A 40 0.63 0.08 8.94
N MET A 41 -0.63 -0.15 9.32
CA MET A 41 -1.79 0.36 8.58
C MET A 41 -1.86 1.88 8.61
N ALA A 42 -1.57 2.50 9.75
CA ALA A 42 -1.52 3.95 9.89
C ALA A 42 -0.41 4.56 9.05
N PHE A 43 0.81 3.98 9.08
CA PHE A 43 1.94 4.50 8.32
C PHE A 43 1.73 4.39 6.81
N TRP A 44 1.20 3.25 6.36
CA TRP A 44 0.83 3.04 4.97
C TRP A 44 -0.26 4.00 4.52
N GLY A 45 -1.39 4.01 5.24
CA GLY A 45 -2.58 4.75 4.88
C GLY A 45 -2.38 6.27 4.88
N ALA A 46 -1.64 6.80 5.86
CA ALA A 46 -1.43 8.25 5.99
C ALA A 46 -0.24 8.76 5.17
N TYR A 47 0.92 8.11 5.28
CA TYR A 47 2.17 8.67 4.74
C TYR A 47 2.53 8.07 3.38
N ALA A 48 2.66 6.74 3.29
CA ALA A 48 3.13 6.10 2.06
C ALA A 48 2.17 6.34 0.88
N MET A 49 0.86 6.17 1.12
CA MET A 49 -0.17 6.41 0.10
C MET A 49 -0.26 7.88 -0.33
N LEU A 50 0.01 8.82 0.57
CA LEU A 50 0.06 10.25 0.23
C LEU A 50 1.23 10.55 -0.70
N VAL A 51 2.42 10.00 -0.39
CA VAL A 51 3.60 10.14 -1.25
C VAL A 51 3.33 9.55 -2.63
N PHE A 52 2.72 8.36 -2.73
CA PHE A 52 2.35 7.78 -4.02
C PHE A 52 1.28 8.57 -4.77
N ALA A 53 0.35 9.21 -4.06
CA ALA A 53 -0.61 10.12 -4.67
C ALA A 53 0.08 11.32 -5.31
N VAL A 54 1.01 11.95 -4.58
CA VAL A 54 1.79 13.08 -5.10
C VAL A 54 2.66 12.66 -6.28
N ILE A 55 3.36 11.53 -6.21
CA ILE A 55 4.18 11.02 -7.32
C ILE A 55 3.32 10.76 -8.55
N THR A 56 2.18 10.08 -8.40
CA THR A 56 1.29 9.76 -9.53
C THR A 56 0.72 11.02 -10.18
N TYR A 57 0.49 12.08 -9.38
CA TYR A 57 0.01 13.37 -9.88
C TYR A 57 1.12 14.20 -10.55
N ALA A 58 2.32 14.25 -9.94
CA ALA A 58 3.41 15.10 -10.40
C ALA A 58 4.17 14.49 -11.59
N LEU A 59 4.31 13.17 -11.65
CA LEU A 59 5.11 12.48 -12.68
C LEU A 59 4.71 12.89 -14.10
N PRO A 60 3.43 12.82 -14.53
CA PRO A 60 3.05 13.14 -15.90
C PRO A 60 3.30 14.61 -16.25
N MET A 61 3.12 15.53 -15.27
CA MET A 61 3.38 16.96 -15.45
C MET A 61 4.88 17.25 -15.60
N LEU A 62 5.73 16.56 -14.83
CA LEU A 62 7.18 16.75 -14.88
C LEU A 62 7.81 16.11 -16.13
N THR A 63 7.22 15.05 -16.65
CA THR A 63 7.75 14.32 -17.82
C THR A 63 7.07 14.68 -19.12
N GLY A 64 6.09 15.59 -19.13
CA GLY A 64 5.37 16.00 -20.34
C GLY A 64 4.57 14.85 -20.99
N ARG A 65 3.97 13.96 -20.19
CA ARG A 65 3.22 12.78 -20.67
C ARG A 65 1.75 12.83 -20.29
N LYS A 66 0.88 12.23 -21.11
CA LYS A 66 -0.57 12.11 -20.82
C LYS A 66 -0.90 10.74 -20.18
N LEU A 67 -0.59 10.58 -18.89
CA LEU A 67 -0.69 9.29 -18.17
C LEU A 67 -1.95 9.15 -17.29
N TRP A 68 -3.13 9.30 -17.90
CA TRP A 68 -4.39 9.32 -17.14
C TRP A 68 -5.03 7.94 -16.94
N ASN A 69 -4.76 6.97 -17.81
CA ASN A 69 -5.39 5.64 -17.77
C ASN A 69 -4.38 4.50 -18.00
N ASN A 70 -3.58 4.20 -16.97
CA ASN A 70 -2.60 3.12 -17.03
C ASN A 70 -3.04 1.92 -16.17
N THR A 71 -3.33 0.79 -16.83
CA THR A 71 -3.69 -0.48 -16.18
C THR A 71 -2.66 -0.94 -15.16
N THR A 72 -1.37 -0.71 -15.41
CA THR A 72 -0.28 -1.04 -14.49
C THR A 72 -0.37 -0.24 -13.20
N GLY A 73 -0.77 1.03 -13.29
CA GLY A 73 -0.98 1.89 -12.12
C GLY A 73 -2.17 1.46 -11.27
N TYR A 74 -3.26 1.04 -11.91
CA TYR A 74 -4.42 0.49 -11.21
C TYR A 74 -4.11 -0.85 -10.54
N LEU A 75 -3.40 -1.75 -11.23
CA LEU A 75 -2.98 -3.03 -10.65
C LEU A 75 -2.05 -2.82 -9.46
N ALA A 76 -1.07 -1.90 -9.58
CA ALA A 76 -0.19 -1.52 -8.47
C ALA A 76 -0.99 -1.02 -7.25
N PHE A 77 -1.99 -0.17 -7.47
CA PHE A 77 -2.86 0.33 -6.41
C PHE A 77 -3.62 -0.80 -5.72
N TRP A 78 -4.33 -1.64 -6.47
CA TRP A 78 -5.19 -2.67 -5.87
C TRP A 78 -4.39 -3.78 -5.19
N THR A 79 -3.34 -4.30 -5.83
CA THR A 79 -2.51 -5.36 -5.26
C THR A 79 -1.78 -4.89 -3.99
N ALA A 80 -1.27 -3.65 -3.98
CA ALA A 80 -0.68 -3.07 -2.78
C ALA A 80 -1.72 -2.95 -1.64
N ASN A 81 -2.91 -2.37 -1.89
CA ASN A 81 -3.88 -2.16 -0.81
C ASN A 81 -4.54 -3.46 -0.30
N ILE A 82 -4.77 -4.43 -1.18
CA ILE A 82 -5.31 -5.74 -0.78
C ILE A 82 -4.25 -6.52 0.01
N GLY A 83 -3.00 -6.54 -0.48
CA GLY A 83 -1.90 -7.18 0.24
C GLY A 83 -1.65 -6.55 1.61
N PHE A 84 -1.67 -5.22 1.69
CA PHE A 84 -1.45 -4.52 2.96
C PHE A 84 -2.61 -4.74 3.95
N THR A 85 -3.86 -4.66 3.50
CA THR A 85 -5.03 -4.97 4.33
C THR A 85 -4.98 -6.42 4.85
N GLY A 86 -4.59 -7.37 3.99
CA GLY A 86 -4.41 -8.77 4.38
C GLY A 86 -3.32 -8.95 5.45
N MET A 87 -2.20 -8.26 5.30
CA MET A 87 -1.11 -8.27 6.27
C MET A 87 -1.55 -7.70 7.62
N THR A 88 -2.27 -6.56 7.60
CA THR A 88 -2.87 -5.98 8.81
C THR A 88 -3.86 -6.95 9.45
N GLY A 89 -4.70 -7.65 8.66
CA GLY A 89 -5.61 -8.68 9.17
C GLY A 89 -4.89 -9.83 9.85
N ALA A 90 -3.81 -10.34 9.26
CA ALA A 90 -2.99 -11.40 9.87
C ALA A 90 -2.38 -10.97 11.21
N LEU A 91 -1.83 -9.74 11.26
CA LEU A 91 -1.31 -9.15 12.49
C LEU A 91 -2.42 -8.89 13.53
N ALA A 92 -3.64 -8.57 13.10
CA ALA A 92 -4.79 -8.39 13.97
C ALA A 92 -5.12 -9.68 14.74
N VAL A 93 -5.27 -10.77 14.00
CA VAL A 93 -5.62 -12.07 14.59
C VAL A 93 -4.48 -12.58 15.47
N ALA A 94 -3.23 -12.44 15.02
CA ALA A 94 -2.06 -12.81 15.82
C ALA A 94 -1.97 -11.97 17.11
N GLY A 95 -2.23 -10.66 17.04
CA GLY A 95 -2.19 -9.76 18.19
C GLY A 95 -3.30 -9.99 19.19
N ILE A 96 -4.54 -10.21 18.74
CA ILE A 96 -5.65 -10.56 19.64
C ILE A 96 -5.35 -11.89 20.36
N SER A 97 -4.85 -12.88 19.61
CA SER A 97 -4.45 -14.18 20.16
C SER A 97 -3.30 -14.03 21.17
N GLN A 98 -2.28 -13.22 20.86
CA GLN A 98 -1.18 -12.92 21.76
C GLN A 98 -1.68 -12.29 23.07
N VAL A 99 -2.54 -11.26 22.99
CA VAL A 99 -3.10 -10.59 24.17
C VAL A 99 -3.85 -11.59 25.05
N TYR A 100 -4.65 -12.46 24.46
CA TYR A 100 -5.40 -13.46 25.22
C TYR A 100 -4.49 -14.49 25.89
N LEU A 101 -3.58 -15.11 25.13
CA LEU A 101 -2.74 -16.20 25.62
C LEU A 101 -1.64 -15.73 26.58
N GLU A 102 -0.94 -14.64 26.23
CA GLU A 102 0.18 -14.12 27.03
C GLU A 102 -0.34 -13.36 28.26
N ARG A 103 -1.29 -12.43 28.05
CA ARG A 103 -1.66 -11.50 29.12
C ARG A 103 -2.81 -12.01 29.99
N LYS A 104 -3.77 -12.74 29.41
CA LYS A 104 -4.96 -13.19 30.14
C LYS A 104 -4.84 -14.62 30.65
N ALA A 105 -4.28 -15.54 29.85
CA ALA A 105 -4.02 -16.92 30.27
C ALA A 105 -2.67 -17.10 30.98
N GLY A 106 -1.76 -16.13 30.89
CA GLY A 106 -0.48 -16.12 31.61
C GLY A 106 0.55 -17.12 31.07
N LEU A 107 0.44 -17.50 29.79
CA LEU A 107 1.41 -18.37 29.14
C LEU A 107 2.74 -17.65 28.87
N ASP A 108 3.83 -18.42 28.84
CA ASP A 108 5.15 -17.88 28.51
C ASP A 108 5.20 -17.36 27.06
N PHE A 109 5.94 -16.28 26.85
CA PHE A 109 6.05 -15.62 25.55
C PHE A 109 6.48 -16.57 24.43
N LEU A 110 7.47 -17.45 24.66
CA LEU A 110 7.96 -18.35 23.62
C LEU A 110 6.91 -19.39 23.22
N MET A 111 6.11 -19.85 24.19
CA MET A 111 4.99 -20.75 23.91
C MET A 111 3.92 -20.04 23.09
N VAL A 112 3.54 -18.82 23.47
CA VAL A 112 2.56 -18.04 22.71
C VAL A 112 3.03 -17.76 21.28
N GLN A 113 4.29 -17.38 21.09
CA GLN A 113 4.86 -17.14 19.76
C GLN A 113 4.77 -18.38 18.86
N ARG A 114 5.00 -19.58 19.43
CA ARG A 114 4.87 -20.84 18.70
C ARG A 114 3.42 -21.13 18.30
N GLU A 115 2.45 -20.86 19.16
CA GLU A 115 1.03 -21.08 18.84
C GLU A 115 0.51 -20.10 17.77
N ILE A 116 1.00 -18.85 17.77
CA ILE A 116 0.56 -17.85 16.80
C ILE A 116 1.36 -17.91 15.48
N GLU A 117 2.41 -18.73 15.38
CA GLU A 117 3.34 -18.76 14.25
C GLU A 117 2.65 -18.94 12.89
N VAL A 118 1.55 -19.72 12.88
CA VAL A 118 0.73 -19.97 11.69
C VAL A 118 0.19 -18.68 11.04
N HIS A 119 -0.09 -17.65 11.83
CA HIS A 119 -0.60 -16.37 11.33
C HIS A 119 0.46 -15.61 10.53
N PHE A 120 1.76 -15.84 10.81
CA PHE A 120 2.84 -15.22 10.05
C PHE A 120 2.96 -15.79 8.64
N VAL A 121 2.50 -17.03 8.39
CA VAL A 121 2.42 -17.56 7.02
C VAL A 121 1.42 -16.73 6.20
N GLY A 122 0.24 -16.46 6.76
CA GLY A 122 -0.75 -15.58 6.12
C GLY A 122 -0.22 -14.16 5.93
N MET A 123 0.50 -13.63 6.92
CA MET A 123 1.18 -12.33 6.81
C MET A 123 2.20 -12.31 5.66
N LEU A 124 3.03 -13.34 5.51
CA LEU A 124 4.04 -13.44 4.46
C LEU A 124 3.42 -13.52 3.06
N LEU A 125 2.34 -14.27 2.90
CA LEU A 125 1.62 -14.34 1.62
C LEU A 125 1.02 -12.98 1.25
N ALA A 126 0.40 -12.29 2.21
CA ALA A 126 -0.16 -10.96 1.99
C ALA A 126 0.93 -9.91 1.73
N ALA A 127 2.06 -10.00 2.42
CA ALA A 127 3.25 -9.18 2.18
C ALA A 127 3.81 -9.43 0.78
N GLY A 128 3.82 -10.66 0.29
CA GLY A 128 4.22 -10.98 -1.09
C GLY A 128 3.34 -10.28 -2.14
N LEU A 129 2.01 -10.29 -1.93
CA LEU A 129 1.07 -9.56 -2.80
C LEU A 129 1.30 -8.04 -2.74
N PHE A 130 1.56 -7.51 -1.55
CA PHE A 130 1.90 -6.10 -1.37
C PHE A 130 3.18 -5.73 -2.12
N THR A 131 4.26 -6.51 -1.94
CA THR A 131 5.54 -6.31 -2.62
C THR A 131 5.37 -6.34 -4.13
N PHE A 132 4.57 -7.27 -4.66
CA PHE A 132 4.25 -7.30 -6.09
C PHE A 132 3.61 -5.98 -6.56
N GLY A 133 2.66 -5.42 -5.80
CA GLY A 133 2.06 -4.12 -6.12
C GLY A 133 3.06 -2.96 -6.11
N ILE A 134 3.98 -2.94 -5.15
CA ILE A 134 5.05 -1.93 -5.10
C ILE A 134 6.01 -2.08 -6.27
N LEU A 135 6.37 -3.31 -6.66
CA LEU A 135 7.22 -3.55 -7.83
C LEU A 135 6.55 -3.06 -9.12
N LEU A 136 5.24 -3.27 -9.27
CA LEU A 136 4.48 -2.71 -10.40
C LEU A 136 4.49 -1.17 -10.39
N PHE A 137 4.37 -0.55 -9.22
CA PHE A 137 4.47 0.91 -9.09
C PHE A 137 5.87 1.42 -9.50
N ILE A 138 6.94 0.77 -9.02
CA ILE A 138 8.32 1.12 -9.36
C ILE A 138 8.58 0.93 -10.86
N TYR A 139 8.12 -0.18 -11.42
CA TYR A 139 8.22 -0.44 -12.86
C TYR A 139 7.54 0.67 -13.68
N ASN A 140 6.33 1.07 -13.27
CA ASN A 140 5.59 2.17 -13.88
C ASN A 140 6.39 3.48 -13.78
N PHE A 141 6.89 3.80 -12.58
CA PHE A 141 7.70 5.00 -12.36
C PHE A 141 8.95 5.06 -13.25
N ILE A 142 9.71 3.96 -13.36
CA ILE A 142 10.92 3.92 -14.20
C ILE A 142 10.56 4.03 -15.68
N ARG A 143 9.52 3.32 -16.12
CA ARG A 143 9.10 3.31 -17.53
C ARG A 143 8.65 4.68 -18.02
N PHE A 144 8.00 5.46 -17.16
CA PHE A 144 7.45 6.77 -17.52
C PHE A 144 8.21 7.95 -16.91
N GLY A 145 9.34 7.71 -16.23
CA GLY A 145 10.15 8.74 -15.60
C GLY A 145 11.01 9.57 -16.54
N LEU A 146 11.14 9.18 -17.80
CA LEU A 146 11.89 9.94 -18.81
C LEU A 146 11.00 11.00 -19.49
N PRO A 147 11.53 12.22 -19.73
CA PRO A 147 10.82 13.28 -20.44
C PRO A 147 10.29 12.83 -21.80
N SER A 148 9.16 13.42 -22.20
CA SER A 148 8.46 13.20 -23.46
C SER A 148 7.78 14.49 -23.87
N ASP A 149 7.62 14.70 -25.17
CA ASP A 149 6.94 15.88 -25.72
C ASP A 149 5.43 15.63 -25.96
N GLU A 150 4.88 14.53 -25.44
CA GLU A 150 3.48 14.10 -25.61
C GLU A 150 2.47 15.17 -25.16
N ALA A 151 2.80 15.89 -24.10
CA ALA A 151 1.97 16.96 -23.55
C ALA A 151 2.02 18.26 -24.36
N LEU A 152 3.03 18.43 -25.24
CA LEU A 152 3.15 19.60 -26.11
C LEU A 152 2.34 19.44 -27.41
N ILE A 153 1.97 18.21 -27.77
CA ILE A 153 1.16 17.91 -28.95
C ILE A 153 -0.31 18.33 -28.67
N PRO A 154 -0.84 19.31 -29.43
CA PRO A 154 -2.25 19.68 -29.37
C PRO A 154 -3.15 18.50 -29.71
N ALA A 155 -4.29 18.37 -29.02
CA ALA A 155 -5.18 17.21 -29.15
C ALA A 155 -5.75 17.02 -30.57
N ASP A 156 -5.78 18.08 -31.38
CA ASP A 156 -6.20 18.08 -32.78
C ASP A 156 -5.13 17.56 -33.75
N LEU A 157 -3.86 17.48 -33.33
CA LEU A 157 -2.73 16.97 -34.13
C LEU A 157 -2.24 15.58 -33.68
N GLU A 158 -2.84 14.98 -32.65
CA GLU A 158 -2.43 13.67 -32.11
C GLU A 158 -2.47 12.56 -33.16
N GLY A 159 -3.49 12.55 -34.03
CA GLY A 159 -3.63 11.54 -35.08
C GLY A 159 -2.56 11.62 -36.18
N GLU A 160 -2.11 12.84 -36.52
CA GLU A 160 -1.05 13.04 -37.51
C GLU A 160 0.34 12.74 -36.94
N ALA A 161 0.58 13.12 -35.68
CA ALA A 161 1.84 12.83 -34.99
C ALA A 161 2.04 11.33 -34.70
N GLU A 162 0.96 10.60 -34.40
CA GLU A 162 1.02 9.14 -34.21
C GLU A 162 1.36 8.41 -35.52
N LEU A 163 0.77 8.84 -36.65
CA LEU A 163 1.10 8.33 -37.99
C LEU A 163 2.56 8.60 -38.36
N GLU A 164 3.06 9.82 -38.14
CA GLU A 164 4.44 10.19 -38.46
C GLU A 164 5.46 9.45 -37.56
N HIS A 165 5.11 9.18 -36.30
CA HIS A 165 5.96 8.39 -35.41
C HIS A 165 5.98 6.90 -35.80
N LEU A 166 4.86 6.34 -36.28
CA LEU A 166 4.79 4.97 -36.80
C LEU A 166 5.58 4.82 -38.12
N GLU A 167 5.51 5.81 -39.01
CA GLU A 167 6.33 5.86 -40.22
C GLU A 167 7.83 5.93 -39.88
N ARG A 168 8.25 6.77 -38.92
CA ARG A 168 9.64 6.81 -38.45
C ARG A 168 10.16 5.52 -37.77
N ARG A 169 9.27 4.62 -37.33
CA ARG A 169 9.65 3.33 -36.73
C ARG A 169 9.61 2.16 -37.71
N THR A 170 9.08 2.35 -38.91
CA THR A 170 8.94 1.32 -39.95
C THR A 170 9.99 1.43 -41.07
N VAL A 171 10.80 2.49 -41.06
CA VAL A 171 12.01 2.69 -41.87
C VAL A 171 13.24 2.44 -41.01
#